data_AF-A0A947AE52-F1
#
_entry.id   AF-A0A947AE52-F1
#
_cell.length_a   1.000
_cell.length_b   1.000
_cell.length_c   1.000
_cell.angle_alpha   90.00
_cell.angle_beta   90.00
_cell.angle_gamma   90.00
#
_symmetry.space_group_name_H-M   'P 1'
#
loop_
_entity.id
_entity.type
_entity.pdbx_description
1 polymer ?
#
loop_
_entity_poly.entity_id
_entity_poly.type
_entity_poly.pdbx_seq_one_letter_code
_entity_poly.pdbx_strand_id
1 'polypeptide(L)'
;LYLNAKLRINKDWTLSVDIAHNFKWSNSPKLKLFDLFNINIRKVIEPKLRSRMDKFAKKVPELLGKLDIKGRMDETWEDIQNPLKIDDDSNTFLLFRPEVASCSQINIVDQVLQSTISARGKTHIILGTPSMDYNKTTLTDLELICYQKGKFNFNLPIIISYEDLLERTNKKYLDGYTIDMLKSVIPGVLKISNPKIEKAHAGKIKISADISYDNRDEWLKTFDMYDWFDLNGNISFTGLPRIDKETRSLIFDDMVYDSTTNSDLFDLLIDASELAPVQSYFESLIKYDYGKKIDEGIVKANEALNEVSQGDLNVSGHLESATIEDIIVNEKDITINTHLSGILDANAGL
;
A
#
# COMPACT_ATOMS: atom_id res chain seq x y z
N LEU A 1 -26.00 38.53 -29.26
CA LEU A 1 -26.95 37.53 -28.71
C LEU A 1 -26.22 36.88 -27.55
N TYR A 2 -26.84 36.72 -26.39
CA TYR A 2 -26.26 35.86 -25.36
C TYR A 2 -27.31 34.87 -24.84
N LEU A 3 -26.87 33.62 -24.74
CA LEU A 3 -27.60 32.51 -24.18
C LEU A 3 -26.71 31.94 -23.08
N ASN A 4 -27.16 32.00 -21.83
CA ASN A 4 -26.48 31.37 -20.71
C ASN A 4 -27.34 30.19 -20.28
N ALA A 5 -26.76 28.99 -20.28
CA ALA A 5 -27.41 27.77 -19.88
C ALA A 5 -26.60 27.15 -18.74
N LYS A 6 -27.27 26.86 -17.62
CA LYS A 6 -26.69 26.07 -16.52
C LYS A 6 -27.36 24.71 -16.51
N LEU A 7 -26.63 23.68 -16.92
CA LEU A 7 -27.09 22.30 -16.88
C LEU A 7 -26.73 21.66 -15.53
N ARG A 8 -27.59 20.75 -15.06
CA ARG A 8 -27.34 19.90 -13.89
C ARG A 8 -27.97 18.52 -14.07
N ILE A 9 -27.33 17.50 -13.49
CA ILE A 9 -27.96 16.20 -13.24
C ILE A 9 -28.60 16.26 -11.86
N ASN A 10 -29.88 15.92 -11.79
CA ASN A 10 -30.65 15.88 -10.55
C ASN A 10 -30.40 14.56 -9.81
N LYS A 11 -30.85 14.47 -8.55
CA LYS A 11 -30.67 13.26 -7.71
C LYS A 11 -31.26 11.99 -8.34
N ASP A 12 -32.36 12.15 -9.07
CA ASP A 12 -33.09 11.08 -9.75
C ASP A 12 -32.54 10.77 -11.16
N TRP A 13 -31.30 11.19 -11.46
CA TRP A 13 -30.63 11.02 -12.76
C TRP A 13 -31.23 11.81 -13.92
N THR A 14 -32.23 12.66 -13.68
CA THR A 14 -32.79 13.51 -14.72
C THR A 14 -31.92 14.74 -15.00
N LEU A 15 -31.87 15.16 -16.27
CA LEU A 15 -31.21 16.41 -16.65
C LEU A 15 -32.16 17.59 -16.48
N SER A 16 -31.66 18.68 -15.90
CA SER A 16 -32.34 19.96 -15.94
C SER A 16 -31.42 21.09 -16.41
N VAL A 17 -32.02 22.12 -16.99
CA VAL A 17 -31.31 23.27 -17.54
C VAL A 17 -32.02 24.57 -17.19
N ASP A 18 -31.27 25.50 -16.64
CA ASP A 18 -31.73 26.87 -16.41
C ASP A 18 -31.20 27.76 -17.56
N ILE A 19 -32.10 28.21 -18.44
CA ILE A 19 -31.75 29.00 -19.64
C ILE A 19 -32.11 30.47 -19.44
N ALA A 20 -31.09 31.32 -19.34
CA ALA A 20 -31.23 32.77 -19.38
C ALA A 20 -30.82 33.27 -20.77
N HIS A 21 -31.70 34.02 -21.42
CA HIS A 21 -31.47 34.43 -22.81
C HIS A 21 -31.82 35.90 -23.02
N ASN A 22 -30.97 36.61 -23.75
CA ASN A 22 -31.25 37.99 -24.16
C ASN A 22 -30.41 38.40 -25.38
N PHE A 23 -30.64 39.60 -25.88
CA PHE A 23 -29.78 40.20 -26.89
C PHE A 23 -29.70 41.71 -26.74
N LYS A 24 -28.57 42.24 -27.15
CA LYS A 24 -28.35 43.67 -27.36
C LYS A 24 -27.96 43.87 -28.82
N TRP A 25 -28.52 44.89 -29.45
CA TRP A 25 -28.09 45.31 -30.76
C TRP A 25 -26.79 46.10 -30.63
N SER A 26 -25.73 45.66 -31.31
CA SER A 26 -24.51 46.46 -31.49
C SER A 26 -24.82 47.70 -32.33
N ASN A 27 -25.64 47.50 -33.38
CA ASN A 27 -26.22 48.55 -34.22
C ASN A 27 -27.71 48.24 -34.46
N SER A 28 -28.58 49.24 -34.38
CA SER A 28 -30.02 49.05 -34.62
C SER A 28 -30.26 48.62 -36.07
N PRO A 29 -31.06 47.57 -36.32
CA PRO A 29 -31.30 47.07 -37.66
C PRO A 29 -32.07 48.10 -38.49
N LYS A 30 -31.54 48.42 -39.67
CA LYS A 30 -32.12 49.37 -40.63
C LYS A 30 -32.26 48.69 -41.99
N LEU A 31 -33.39 48.92 -42.65
CA LEU A 31 -33.66 48.49 -44.02
C LEU A 31 -33.55 49.72 -44.92
N LYS A 32 -32.75 49.65 -45.99
CA LYS A 32 -32.66 50.72 -46.99
C LYS A 32 -33.76 50.55 -48.02
N LEU A 33 -34.54 51.60 -48.25
CA LEU A 33 -35.54 51.66 -49.30
C LEU A 33 -35.08 52.67 -50.36
N PHE A 34 -34.95 52.21 -51.61
CA PHE A 34 -34.50 53.00 -52.78
C PHE A 34 -33.17 53.75 -52.56
N ASP A 35 -32.28 53.23 -51.72
CA ASP A 35 -31.03 53.88 -51.27
C ASP A 35 -31.16 55.26 -50.62
N LEU A 36 -32.39 55.73 -50.41
CA LEU A 36 -32.70 57.09 -49.95
C LEU A 36 -33.22 57.10 -48.51
N PHE A 37 -33.91 56.05 -48.07
CA PHE A 37 -34.57 56.01 -46.76
C PHE A 37 -34.08 54.85 -45.90
N ASN A 38 -33.70 55.15 -44.65
CA ASN A 38 -33.33 54.15 -43.66
C ASN A 38 -34.53 53.89 -42.73
N ILE A 39 -35.17 52.73 -42.88
CA ILE A 39 -36.31 52.31 -42.05
C ILE A 39 -35.78 51.49 -40.87
N ASN A 40 -36.04 51.94 -39.65
CA ASN A 40 -35.72 51.14 -38.46
C ASN A 40 -36.72 49.98 -38.32
N ILE A 41 -36.24 48.76 -38.55
CA ILE A 41 -37.06 47.54 -38.51
C ILE A 41 -36.97 46.82 -37.15
N ARG A 42 -36.34 47.44 -36.15
CA ARG A 42 -36.17 46.87 -34.81
C ARG A 42 -37.50 46.40 -34.21
N LYS A 43 -38.54 47.23 -34.27
CA LYS A 43 -39.89 46.90 -33.75
C LYS A 43 -40.52 45.67 -34.43
N VAL A 44 -40.09 45.33 -35.64
CA VAL A 44 -40.59 44.17 -36.41
C VAL A 44 -39.77 42.92 -36.13
N ILE A 45 -38.44 43.06 -36.00
CA ILE A 45 -37.52 41.93 -35.81
C ILE A 45 -37.46 41.48 -34.36
N GLU A 46 -37.43 42.41 -33.39
CA GLU A 46 -37.25 42.05 -31.98
C GLU A 46 -38.30 41.07 -31.45
N PRO A 47 -39.62 41.25 -31.69
CA PRO A 47 -40.62 40.29 -31.24
C PRO A 47 -40.42 38.89 -31.87
N LYS A 48 -40.06 38.85 -33.16
CA LYS A 48 -39.79 37.59 -33.87
C LYS A 48 -38.56 36.87 -33.31
N LEU A 49 -37.48 37.62 -33.03
CA LEU A 49 -36.26 37.07 -32.46
C LEU A 49 -36.50 36.55 -31.04
N ARG A 50 -37.17 37.33 -30.17
CA ARG A 50 -37.58 36.89 -28.83
C ARG A 50 -38.40 35.62 -28.89
N SER A 51 -39.45 35.59 -29.72
CA SER A 51 -40.28 34.40 -29.89
C SER A 51 -39.48 33.16 -30.35
N ARG A 52 -38.48 33.32 -31.22
CA ARG A 52 -37.60 32.22 -31.64
C ARG A 52 -36.72 31.74 -30.49
N MET A 53 -36.16 32.66 -29.70
CA MET A 53 -35.36 32.32 -28.52
C MET A 53 -36.20 31.63 -27.44
N ASP A 54 -37.42 32.11 -27.17
CA ASP A 54 -38.37 31.48 -26.24
C ASP A 54 -38.73 30.06 -26.69
N LYS A 55 -39.02 29.89 -27.99
CA LYS A 55 -39.31 28.56 -28.56
C LYS A 55 -38.10 27.64 -28.45
N PHE A 56 -36.89 28.15 -28.68
CA PHE A 56 -35.67 27.37 -28.51
C PHE A 56 -35.49 26.97 -27.04
N ALA A 57 -35.57 27.92 -26.11
CA ALA A 57 -35.43 27.66 -24.67
C ALA A 57 -36.45 26.64 -24.15
N LYS A 58 -37.69 26.64 -24.67
CA LYS A 58 -38.71 25.63 -24.32
C LYS A 58 -38.42 24.24 -24.88
N LYS A 59 -37.73 24.14 -26.02
CA LYS A 59 -37.38 22.85 -26.65
C LYS A 59 -36.20 22.16 -26.00
N VAL A 60 -35.27 22.90 -25.40
CA VAL A 60 -34.05 22.30 -24.83
C VAL A 60 -34.38 21.27 -23.73
N PRO A 61 -35.26 21.55 -22.74
CA PRO A 61 -35.65 20.54 -21.75
C PRO A 61 -36.23 19.25 -22.38
N GLU A 62 -37.03 19.38 -23.45
CA GLU A 62 -37.59 18.21 -24.15
C GLU A 62 -36.50 17.37 -24.85
N LEU A 63 -35.46 18.01 -25.36
CA LEU A 63 -34.33 17.29 -25.98
C LEU A 63 -33.46 16.61 -24.91
N LEU A 64 -33.21 17.27 -23.78
CA LEU A 64 -32.45 16.70 -22.67
C LEU A 64 -33.21 15.53 -22.01
N GLY A 65 -34.54 15.61 -21.92
CA GLY A 65 -35.37 14.55 -21.37
C GLY A 65 -35.40 13.26 -22.20
N LYS A 66 -34.86 13.26 -23.43
CA LYS A 66 -34.69 12.05 -24.25
C LYS A 66 -33.39 11.31 -23.95
N LEU A 67 -32.48 11.89 -23.18
CA LEU A 67 -31.22 11.27 -22.81
C LEU A 67 -31.48 10.32 -21.64
N ASP A 68 -31.30 9.03 -21.88
CA ASP A 68 -31.42 8.00 -20.85
C ASP A 68 -30.07 7.79 -20.14
N ILE A 69 -29.73 8.73 -19.26
CA ILE A 69 -28.50 8.62 -18.44
C ILE A 69 -28.64 7.47 -17.46
N LYS A 70 -29.83 7.33 -16.84
CA LYS A 70 -30.08 6.33 -15.82
C LYS A 70 -29.91 4.91 -16.37
N GLY A 71 -30.54 4.59 -17.50
CA GLY A 71 -30.44 3.27 -18.11
C GLY A 71 -29.00 2.89 -18.47
N ARG A 72 -28.23 3.82 -19.06
CA ARG A 72 -26.80 3.59 -19.35
C ARG A 72 -25.98 3.34 -18.09
N MET A 73 -26.32 4.04 -17.00
CA MET A 73 -25.61 3.87 -15.74
C MET A 73 -26.06 2.61 -15.00
N ASP A 74 -27.31 2.17 -15.13
CA ASP A 74 -27.79 0.90 -14.57
C ASP A 74 -26.97 -0.27 -15.12
N GLU A 75 -26.75 -0.32 -16.45
CA GLU A 75 -25.89 -1.33 -17.09
C GLU A 75 -24.45 -1.29 -16.53
N THR A 76 -23.84 -0.10 -16.52
CA THR A 76 -22.48 0.09 -15.99
C THR A 76 -22.40 -0.31 -14.50
N TRP A 77 -23.42 0.00 -13.71
CA TRP A 77 -23.49 -0.31 -12.28
C TRP A 77 -23.57 -1.82 -12.02
N GLU A 78 -24.27 -2.56 -12.87
CA GLU A 78 -24.31 -4.03 -12.81
C GLU A 78 -22.96 -4.66 -13.19
N ASP A 79 -22.26 -4.06 -14.15
CA ASP A 79 -21.01 -4.57 -14.70
C ASP A 79 -19.81 -4.38 -13.76
N ILE A 80 -19.67 -3.21 -13.13
CA ILE A 80 -18.58 -2.92 -12.18
C ILE A 80 -18.60 -3.83 -10.94
N GLN A 81 -19.72 -4.51 -10.69
CA GLN A 81 -19.89 -5.46 -9.60
C GLN A 81 -19.50 -6.89 -9.96
N ASN A 82 -19.07 -7.15 -11.20
CA ASN A 82 -18.55 -8.45 -11.58
C ASN A 82 -17.10 -8.61 -11.06
N PRO A 83 -16.69 -9.81 -10.60
CA PRO A 83 -15.32 -10.06 -10.20
C PRO A 83 -14.34 -9.79 -11.33
N LEU A 84 -13.40 -8.88 -11.10
CA LEU A 84 -12.29 -8.55 -11.97
C LEU A 84 -11.14 -9.51 -11.66
N LYS A 85 -10.66 -10.29 -12.64
CA LYS A 85 -9.50 -11.15 -12.40
C LYS A 85 -8.24 -10.29 -12.41
N ILE A 86 -7.46 -10.32 -11.32
CA ILE A 86 -6.27 -9.48 -11.16
C ILE A 86 -4.96 -10.28 -11.17
N ASP A 87 -5.03 -11.60 -10.97
CA ASP A 87 -3.87 -12.48 -11.12
C ASP A 87 -4.30 -13.85 -11.65
N ASP A 88 -3.61 -14.29 -12.70
CA ASP A 88 -3.91 -15.54 -13.39
C ASP A 88 -3.39 -16.76 -12.62
N ASP A 89 -2.21 -16.65 -12.01
CA ASP A 89 -1.51 -17.77 -11.39
C ASP A 89 -2.17 -18.21 -10.07
N SER A 90 -2.54 -17.24 -9.23
CA SER A 90 -3.19 -17.51 -7.93
C SER A 90 -4.71 -17.59 -8.01
N ASN A 91 -5.31 -17.38 -9.19
CA ASN A 91 -6.75 -17.19 -9.36
C ASN A 91 -7.30 -16.15 -8.37
N THR A 92 -6.75 -14.94 -8.41
CA THR A 92 -7.18 -13.85 -7.53
C THR A 92 -8.11 -12.89 -8.26
N PHE A 93 -9.21 -12.54 -7.61
CA PHE A 93 -10.24 -11.66 -8.14
C PHE A 93 -10.47 -10.46 -7.21
N LEU A 94 -10.67 -9.29 -7.81
CA LEU A 94 -11.10 -8.06 -7.16
C LEU A 94 -12.60 -7.87 -7.40
N LEU A 95 -13.37 -7.76 -6.32
CA LEU A 95 -14.80 -7.48 -6.37
C LEU A 95 -15.05 -6.07 -5.83
N PHE A 96 -15.69 -5.21 -6.63
CA PHE A 96 -16.13 -3.90 -6.18
C PHE A 96 -17.64 -3.91 -5.89
N ARG A 97 -18.02 -3.42 -4.71
CA ARG A 97 -19.41 -3.27 -4.31
C ARG A 97 -19.70 -1.79 -4.10
N PRO A 98 -20.30 -1.11 -5.08
CA PRO A 98 -20.63 0.29 -4.97
C PRO A 98 -21.77 0.47 -3.95
N GLU A 99 -21.75 1.58 -3.23
CA GLU A 99 -22.75 1.94 -2.22
C GLU A 99 -23.41 3.28 -2.56
N VAL A 100 -22.71 4.19 -3.24
CA VAL A 100 -23.21 5.53 -3.58
C VAL A 100 -22.70 5.97 -4.94
N ALA A 101 -23.58 6.54 -5.76
CA ALA A 101 -23.26 7.24 -6.99
C ALA A 101 -23.18 8.76 -6.78
N SER A 102 -22.27 9.43 -7.48
CA SER A 102 -22.15 10.89 -7.50
C SER A 102 -21.80 11.40 -8.88
N CYS A 103 -22.01 12.69 -9.12
CA CYS A 103 -21.74 13.30 -10.41
C CYS A 103 -21.07 14.68 -10.26
N SER A 104 -20.12 14.97 -11.15
CA SER A 104 -19.53 16.30 -11.27
C SER A 104 -20.49 17.30 -11.96
N GLN A 105 -20.11 18.57 -12.01
CA GLN A 105 -20.86 19.55 -12.81
C GLN A 105 -20.75 19.22 -14.30
N ILE A 106 -21.81 19.55 -15.06
CA ILE A 106 -21.78 19.41 -16.51
C ILE A 106 -21.04 20.61 -17.10
N ASN A 107 -19.97 20.34 -17.84
CA ASN A 107 -19.22 21.32 -18.60
C ASN A 107 -19.48 21.14 -20.10
N ILE A 108 -19.40 22.23 -20.85
CA ILE A 108 -19.42 22.18 -22.32
C ILE A 108 -17.97 22.38 -22.79
N VAL A 109 -17.36 21.32 -23.31
CA VAL A 109 -16.00 21.34 -23.84
C VAL A 109 -16.09 20.87 -25.29
N ASP A 110 -15.56 21.67 -26.23
CA ASP A 110 -15.59 21.36 -27.66
C ASP A 110 -16.97 20.96 -28.21
N GLN A 111 -18.01 21.64 -27.73
CA GLN A 111 -19.42 21.40 -28.09
C GLN A 111 -20.01 20.07 -27.57
N VAL A 112 -19.28 19.36 -26.70
CA VAL A 112 -19.73 18.14 -26.04
C VAL A 112 -20.09 18.44 -24.59
N LEU A 113 -21.21 17.88 -24.12
CA LEU A 113 -21.56 17.88 -22.70
C LEU A 113 -20.70 16.83 -21.99
N GLN A 114 -19.82 17.27 -21.12
CA GLN A 114 -18.95 16.42 -20.33
C GLN A 114 -19.36 16.46 -18.86
N SER A 115 -19.43 15.29 -18.25
CA SER A 115 -19.61 15.13 -16.82
C SER A 115 -18.94 13.83 -16.38
N THR A 116 -18.62 13.74 -15.11
CA THR A 116 -17.97 12.57 -14.51
C THR A 116 -18.91 11.98 -13.50
N ILE A 117 -19.31 10.74 -13.73
CA ILE A 117 -20.03 9.94 -12.74
C ILE A 117 -18.99 9.16 -11.95
N SER A 118 -19.17 9.07 -10.64
CA SER A 118 -18.27 8.35 -9.73
C SER A 118 -19.07 7.44 -8.82
N ALA A 119 -18.49 6.30 -8.45
CA ALA A 119 -19.06 5.37 -7.50
C ALA A 119 -18.14 5.24 -6.29
N ARG A 120 -18.69 5.33 -5.09
CA ARG A 120 -17.99 5.02 -3.83
C ARG A 120 -18.53 3.71 -3.27
N GLY A 121 -17.64 2.84 -2.83
CA GLY A 121 -18.00 1.53 -2.32
C GLY A 121 -16.85 0.81 -1.63
N LYS A 122 -17.01 -0.50 -1.46
CA LYS A 122 -16.03 -1.38 -0.83
C LYS A 122 -15.45 -2.35 -1.83
N THR A 123 -14.16 -2.65 -1.69
CA THR A 123 -13.47 -3.67 -2.47
C THR A 123 -13.23 -4.92 -1.62
N HIS A 124 -13.28 -6.09 -2.26
CA HIS A 124 -12.93 -7.37 -1.65
C HIS A 124 -11.97 -8.12 -2.58
N ILE A 125 -11.01 -8.82 -1.99
CA ILE A 125 -10.13 -9.74 -2.71
C ILE A 125 -10.63 -11.16 -2.45
N ILE A 126 -10.81 -11.92 -3.51
CA ILE A 126 -11.27 -13.31 -3.50
C ILE A 126 -10.16 -14.17 -4.06
N LEU A 127 -9.74 -15.17 -3.29
CA LEU A 127 -8.75 -16.17 -3.72
C LEU A 127 -9.48 -17.43 -4.19
N GLY A 128 -9.10 -17.95 -5.35
CA GLY A 128 -9.72 -19.14 -5.96
C GLY A 128 -10.96 -18.78 -6.78
N THR A 129 -11.93 -19.70 -6.84
CA THR A 129 -13.09 -19.54 -7.73
C THR A 129 -14.16 -18.63 -7.10
N PRO A 130 -14.53 -17.52 -7.76
CA PRO A 130 -15.60 -16.66 -7.27
C PRO A 130 -16.95 -17.40 -7.22
N SER A 131 -17.68 -17.32 -6.10
CA SER A 131 -19.07 -17.79 -5.99
C SER A 131 -20.01 -16.95 -6.85
N MET A 132 -21.04 -17.53 -7.47
CA MET A 132 -21.88 -16.74 -8.41
C MET A 132 -22.88 -15.75 -7.76
N ASP A 133 -23.04 -15.75 -6.43
CA ASP A 133 -24.07 -14.93 -5.77
C ASP A 133 -23.47 -13.87 -4.83
N TYR A 134 -23.20 -12.70 -5.40
CA TYR A 134 -22.61 -11.55 -4.70
C TYR A 134 -23.61 -10.45 -4.36
N ASN A 135 -24.90 -10.76 -4.07
CA ASN A 135 -25.90 -9.77 -3.60
C ASN A 135 -25.70 -8.35 -4.19
N LYS A 136 -25.75 -8.24 -5.52
CA LYS A 136 -25.46 -6.99 -6.24
C LYS A 136 -26.34 -5.87 -5.71
N THR A 137 -25.76 -4.70 -5.60
CA THR A 137 -26.46 -3.46 -5.25
C THR A 137 -27.11 -2.87 -6.49
N THR A 138 -28.23 -2.19 -6.29
CA THR A 138 -28.91 -1.41 -7.34
C THR A 138 -28.36 0.01 -7.39
N LEU A 139 -28.44 0.65 -8.55
CA LEU A 139 -28.05 2.04 -8.72
C LEU A 139 -28.80 2.94 -7.71
N THR A 140 -28.05 3.78 -7.01
CA THR A 140 -28.61 4.71 -6.03
C THR A 140 -28.98 6.04 -6.68
N ASP A 141 -29.77 6.86 -5.99
CA ASP A 141 -29.87 8.28 -6.31
C ASP A 141 -28.50 8.95 -6.22
N LEU A 142 -28.30 10.00 -7.01
CA LEU A 142 -27.06 10.77 -7.04
C LEU A 142 -26.90 11.62 -5.79
N GLU A 143 -25.74 11.50 -5.15
CA GLU A 143 -25.28 12.42 -4.12
C GLU A 143 -24.35 13.51 -4.70
N LEU A 144 -24.35 14.67 -4.05
CA LEU A 144 -23.37 15.73 -4.32
C LEU A 144 -22.07 15.39 -3.57
N ILE A 145 -21.33 14.41 -4.08
CA ILE A 145 -19.99 14.09 -3.59
C ILE A 145 -18.99 14.55 -4.65
N CYS A 146 -17.99 15.32 -4.23
CA CYS A 146 -16.84 15.59 -5.10
C CYS A 146 -16.06 14.29 -5.30
N TYR A 147 -15.65 14.00 -6.53
CA TYR A 147 -14.73 12.90 -6.80
C TYR A 147 -13.55 12.92 -5.82
N GLN A 148 -13.27 11.77 -5.21
CA GLN A 148 -12.15 11.54 -4.32
C GLN A 148 -11.53 10.20 -4.69
N LYS A 149 -10.20 10.16 -4.72
CA LYS A 149 -9.47 8.90 -4.89
C LYS A 149 -9.84 7.94 -3.76
N GLY A 150 -10.02 6.68 -4.11
CA GLY A 150 -10.21 5.61 -3.15
C GLY A 150 -8.98 5.46 -2.25
N LYS A 151 -9.17 4.93 -1.05
CA LYS A 151 -8.09 4.56 -0.15
C LYS A 151 -8.16 3.07 0.10
N PHE A 152 -7.02 2.40 0.06
CA PHE A 152 -6.92 1.01 0.48
C PHE A 152 -5.98 0.89 1.67
N ASN A 153 -6.28 -0.06 2.54
CA ASN A 153 -5.38 -0.44 3.64
C ASN A 153 -5.43 -1.95 3.81
N PHE A 154 -4.29 -2.59 3.99
CA PHE A 154 -4.22 -4.02 4.30
C PHE A 154 -3.03 -4.33 5.20
N ASN A 155 -3.15 -5.41 5.96
CA ASN A 155 -2.09 -5.88 6.84
C ASN A 155 -1.37 -7.05 6.18
N LEU A 156 -0.05 -6.94 6.06
CA LEU A 156 0.80 -7.99 5.49
C LEU A 156 1.78 -8.49 6.56
N PRO A 157 1.71 -9.77 6.96
CA PRO A 157 2.70 -10.35 7.86
C PRO A 157 3.99 -10.65 7.08
N ILE A 158 5.12 -10.16 7.58
CA ILE A 158 6.46 -10.57 7.13
C ILE A 158 6.94 -11.65 8.08
N ILE A 159 7.13 -12.86 7.55
CA ILE A 159 7.61 -14.01 8.33
C ILE A 159 9.11 -14.17 8.10
N ILE A 160 9.88 -14.16 9.19
CA ILE A 160 11.32 -14.38 9.18
C ILE A 160 11.59 -15.66 9.97
N SER A 161 11.96 -16.73 9.27
CA SER A 161 12.27 -18.00 9.95
C SER A 161 13.58 -17.91 10.72
N TYR A 162 13.71 -18.69 11.78
CA TYR A 162 14.97 -18.83 12.50
C TYR A 162 16.09 -19.40 11.63
N GLU A 163 15.74 -20.30 10.70
CA GLU A 163 16.67 -20.85 9.71
C GLU A 163 17.23 -19.76 8.80
N ASP A 164 16.39 -18.84 8.31
CA ASP A 164 16.82 -17.71 7.47
C ASP A 164 17.78 -16.76 8.19
N LEU A 165 17.61 -16.57 9.50
CA LEU A 165 18.51 -15.75 10.33
C LEU A 165 19.88 -16.43 10.48
N LEU A 166 19.88 -17.73 10.77
CA LEU A 166 21.10 -18.53 10.93
C LEU A 166 21.88 -18.68 9.61
N GLU A 167 21.20 -18.93 8.49
CA GLU A 167 21.85 -19.09 7.18
C GLU A 167 22.65 -17.85 6.75
N ARG A 168 22.12 -16.65 7.01
CA ARG A 168 22.80 -15.38 6.66
C ARG A 168 24.16 -15.28 7.34
N THR A 169 24.24 -15.76 8.57
CA THR A 169 25.44 -15.65 9.39
C THR A 169 26.40 -16.81 9.14
N ASN A 170 25.89 -18.03 8.93
CA ASN A 170 26.70 -19.18 8.54
C ASN A 170 27.43 -18.96 7.21
N LYS A 171 26.81 -18.25 6.24
CA LYS A 171 27.50 -17.83 5.00
C LYS A 171 28.68 -16.89 5.25
N LYS A 172 28.63 -16.10 6.32
CA LYS A 172 29.70 -15.18 6.71
C LYS A 172 30.80 -15.86 7.52
N TYR A 173 30.48 -16.93 8.25
CA TYR A 173 31.36 -17.63 9.19
C TYR A 173 31.27 -19.16 9.05
N LEU A 174 31.69 -19.68 7.89
CA LEU A 174 31.58 -21.11 7.53
C LEU A 174 32.25 -22.06 8.55
N ASP A 175 33.35 -21.64 9.16
CA ASP A 175 34.12 -22.45 10.12
C ASP A 175 33.79 -22.15 11.60
N GLY A 176 32.74 -21.36 11.85
CA GLY A 176 32.43 -20.78 13.16
C GLY A 176 33.01 -19.37 13.33
N TYR A 177 32.57 -18.68 14.39
CA TYR A 177 33.03 -17.33 14.71
C TYR A 177 34.18 -17.38 15.71
N THR A 178 35.31 -16.78 15.37
CA THR A 178 36.52 -16.80 16.19
C THR A 178 36.84 -15.41 16.74
N ILE A 179 37.10 -15.33 18.04
CA ILE A 179 37.51 -14.11 18.74
C ILE A 179 38.92 -14.34 19.27
N ASP A 180 39.85 -13.52 18.80
CA ASP A 180 41.21 -13.47 19.28
C ASP A 180 41.27 -12.59 20.55
N MET A 181 41.60 -13.21 21.68
CA MET A 181 41.68 -12.57 22.99
C MET A 181 43.14 -12.33 23.43
N LEU A 182 44.12 -12.29 22.51
CA LEU A 182 45.56 -12.14 22.84
C LEU A 182 45.91 -10.94 23.74
N LYS A 183 45.04 -9.90 23.79
CA LYS A 183 45.22 -8.71 24.64
C LYS A 183 44.28 -8.66 25.85
N SER A 184 43.47 -9.70 26.05
CA SER A 184 42.55 -9.81 27.17
C SER A 184 43.27 -10.19 28.45
N VAL A 185 42.56 -10.07 29.58
CA VAL A 185 42.97 -10.62 30.88
C VAL A 185 43.20 -12.14 30.78
N ILE A 186 42.58 -12.80 29.80
CA ILE A 186 42.68 -14.25 29.58
C ILE A 186 43.05 -14.52 28.12
N PRO A 187 44.36 -14.60 27.80
CA PRO A 187 44.85 -14.65 26.44
C PRO A 187 44.54 -16.00 25.78
N GLY A 188 43.86 -15.99 24.64
CA GLY A 188 43.53 -17.22 23.92
C GLY A 188 42.61 -16.98 22.75
N VAL A 189 42.09 -18.06 22.17
CA VAL A 189 41.18 -18.01 21.04
C VAL A 189 39.84 -18.61 21.44
N LEU A 190 38.79 -17.80 21.40
CA LEU A 190 37.43 -18.25 21.61
C LEU A 190 36.79 -18.59 20.26
N LYS A 191 36.17 -19.75 20.15
CA LYS A 191 35.42 -20.15 18.96
C LYS A 191 33.96 -20.44 19.33
N ILE A 192 33.04 -19.89 18.55
CA ILE A 192 31.59 -20.06 18.69
C ILE A 192 31.05 -20.80 17.46
N SER A 193 30.24 -21.83 17.69
CA SER A 193 29.73 -22.70 16.63
C SER A 193 28.31 -23.22 16.93
N ASN A 194 27.65 -23.77 15.91
CA ASN A 194 26.30 -24.36 16.01
C ASN A 194 25.23 -23.46 16.68
N PRO A 195 25.08 -22.19 16.26
CA PRO A 195 24.05 -21.32 16.81
C PRO A 195 22.64 -21.88 16.57
N LYS A 196 21.78 -21.78 17.58
CA LYS A 196 20.36 -22.17 17.56
C LYS A 196 19.51 -21.04 18.11
N ILE A 197 18.39 -20.77 17.45
CA ILE A 197 17.41 -19.76 17.85
C ILE A 197 16.10 -20.47 18.18
N GLU A 198 15.52 -20.17 19.34
CA GLU A 198 14.29 -20.76 19.83
C GLU A 198 13.43 -19.70 20.52
N LYS A 199 12.12 -19.94 20.59
CA LYS A 199 11.24 -19.09 21.38
C LYS A 199 11.40 -19.36 22.87
N ALA A 200 11.45 -18.29 23.65
CA ALA A 200 11.44 -18.32 25.10
C ALA A 200 10.10 -17.80 25.66
N HIS A 201 9.98 -17.78 26.98
CA HIS A 201 8.78 -17.28 27.66
C HIS A 201 8.57 -15.76 27.45
N ALA A 202 7.31 -15.32 27.54
CA ALA A 202 6.93 -13.91 27.47
C ALA A 202 7.36 -13.17 26.19
N GLY A 203 7.34 -13.86 25.04
CA GLY A 203 7.67 -13.26 23.74
C GLY A 203 9.16 -13.00 23.54
N LYS A 204 10.02 -13.56 24.39
CA LYS A 204 11.47 -13.51 24.24
C LYS A 204 11.96 -14.56 23.26
N ILE A 205 13.17 -14.37 22.77
CA ILE A 205 13.93 -15.35 21.98
C ILE A 205 15.12 -15.79 22.79
N LYS A 206 15.39 -17.09 22.79
CA LYS A 206 16.61 -17.71 23.32
C LYS A 206 17.53 -18.05 22.16
N ILE A 207 18.79 -17.69 22.29
CA ILE A 207 19.82 -18.06 21.33
C ILE A 207 20.90 -18.79 22.10
N SER A 208 21.29 -19.96 21.59
CA SER A 208 22.35 -20.78 22.17
C SER A 208 23.40 -21.13 21.15
N ALA A 209 24.63 -21.37 21.59
CA ALA A 209 25.70 -21.85 20.73
C ALA A 209 26.72 -22.66 21.53
N ASP A 210 27.49 -23.49 20.84
CA ASP A 210 28.62 -24.20 21.41
C ASP A 210 29.85 -23.29 21.39
N ILE A 211 30.56 -23.23 22.51
CA ILE A 211 31.79 -22.46 22.66
C ILE A 211 32.95 -23.42 22.97
N SER A 212 34.08 -23.20 22.31
CA SER A 212 35.37 -23.79 22.67
C SER A 212 36.40 -22.70 22.89
N TYR A 213 37.18 -22.77 23.96
CA TYR A 213 38.26 -21.83 24.25
C TYR A 213 39.60 -22.53 24.32
N ASP A 214 40.56 -21.94 23.63
CA ASP A 214 41.93 -22.40 23.53
C ASP A 214 42.85 -21.35 24.17
N ASN A 215 43.34 -21.64 25.38
CA ASN A 215 44.21 -20.78 26.20
C ASN A 215 45.71 -20.94 25.86
N ARG A 216 46.04 -21.50 24.69
CA ARG A 216 47.43 -21.84 24.40
C ARG A 216 48.24 -20.62 23.96
N ASP A 217 49.18 -20.20 24.81
CA ASP A 217 50.35 -19.45 24.36
C ASP A 217 51.28 -20.35 23.54
N GLU A 218 52.09 -19.81 22.61
CA GLU A 218 52.83 -20.62 21.60
C GLU A 218 53.70 -21.73 22.21
N TRP A 219 54.25 -21.51 23.41
CA TRP A 219 55.11 -22.48 24.09
C TRP A 219 54.33 -23.65 24.71
N LEU A 220 53.11 -23.44 25.18
CA LEU A 220 52.27 -24.47 25.83
C LEU A 220 51.77 -25.52 24.82
N LYS A 221 51.62 -25.14 23.54
CA LYS A 221 51.26 -26.06 22.44
C LYS A 221 52.24 -27.21 22.29
N THR A 222 53.49 -27.06 22.72
CA THR A 222 54.54 -28.07 22.51
C THR A 222 54.58 -29.20 23.56
N PHE A 223 53.87 -29.06 24.68
CA PHE A 223 53.87 -30.05 25.78
C PHE A 223 52.51 -30.69 26.05
N ASP A 224 51.50 -30.39 25.21
CA ASP A 224 50.12 -30.79 25.45
C ASP A 224 49.77 -32.09 24.72
N MET A 225 49.90 -33.21 25.43
CA MET A 225 49.53 -34.54 24.90
C MET A 225 48.07 -34.93 25.17
N TYR A 226 47.31 -34.12 25.93
CA TYR A 226 46.01 -34.54 26.49
C TYR A 226 44.93 -33.43 26.50
N ASP A 227 45.11 -32.34 25.74
CA ASP A 227 44.15 -31.23 25.57
C ASP A 227 43.62 -30.65 26.91
N TRP A 228 44.49 -30.55 27.92
CA TRP A 228 44.09 -30.20 29.29
C TRP A 228 43.59 -28.75 29.45
N PHE A 229 43.78 -27.90 28.44
CA PHE A 229 43.47 -26.47 28.48
C PHE A 229 42.28 -26.07 27.60
N ASP A 230 41.72 -27.02 26.85
CA ASP A 230 40.56 -26.78 26.00
C ASP A 230 39.29 -26.83 26.85
N LEU A 231 38.66 -25.68 27.04
CA LEU A 231 37.38 -25.59 27.73
C LEU A 231 36.26 -25.54 26.70
N ASN A 232 35.32 -26.48 26.82
CA ASN A 232 34.13 -26.53 25.99
C ASN A 232 32.89 -26.27 26.83
N GLY A 233 31.91 -25.58 26.25
CA GLY A 233 30.64 -25.33 26.90
C GLY A 233 29.56 -24.93 25.92
N ASN A 234 28.34 -24.82 26.42
CA ASN A 234 27.28 -24.12 25.71
C ASN A 234 27.20 -22.70 26.27
N ILE A 235 26.64 -21.75 25.52
CA ILE A 235 26.21 -20.44 26.04
C ILE A 235 24.80 -20.18 25.60
N SER A 236 24.02 -19.46 26.41
CA SER A 236 22.72 -18.98 25.96
C SER A 236 22.36 -17.58 26.44
N PHE A 237 21.72 -16.83 25.54
CA PHE A 237 21.21 -15.49 25.77
C PHE A 237 19.72 -15.45 25.51
N THR A 238 18.99 -14.65 26.27
CA THR A 238 17.56 -14.43 26.07
C THR A 238 17.28 -12.93 25.92
N GLY A 239 16.58 -12.53 24.86
CA GLY A 239 16.29 -11.12 24.58
C GLY A 239 14.86 -10.91 24.07
N LEU A 240 14.35 -9.68 24.24
CA LEU A 240 13.11 -9.26 23.57
C LEU A 240 13.46 -8.65 22.20
N PRO A 241 12.90 -9.17 21.10
CA PRO A 241 13.02 -8.50 19.82
C PRO A 241 12.37 -7.12 19.87
N ARG A 242 13.01 -6.12 19.27
CA ARG A 242 12.45 -4.79 19.10
C ARG A 242 12.73 -4.24 17.71
N ILE A 243 11.87 -3.33 17.28
CA ILE A 243 12.04 -2.59 16.04
C ILE A 243 12.89 -1.36 16.29
N ASP A 244 14.02 -1.27 15.60
CA ASP A 244 14.74 -0.02 15.44
C ASP A 244 14.12 0.78 14.29
N LYS A 245 13.48 1.89 14.64
CA LYS A 245 12.82 2.78 13.66
C LYS A 245 13.82 3.58 12.83
N GLU A 246 15.01 3.87 13.35
CA GLU A 246 16.03 4.63 12.62
C GLU A 246 16.72 3.75 11.58
N THR A 247 17.16 2.56 11.99
CA THR A 247 17.88 1.63 11.11
C THR A 247 16.95 0.68 10.35
N ARG A 248 15.63 0.76 10.57
CA ARG A 248 14.60 -0.12 9.98
C ARG A 248 14.98 -1.58 10.08
N SER A 249 15.45 -1.96 11.26
CA SER A 249 15.99 -3.29 11.54
C SER A 249 15.28 -3.91 12.74
N LEU A 250 15.08 -5.22 12.68
CA LEU A 250 14.82 -6.02 13.86
C LEU A 250 16.14 -6.10 14.64
N ILE A 251 16.13 -5.61 15.86
CA ILE A 251 17.27 -5.66 16.78
C ILE A 251 16.86 -6.27 18.09
N PHE A 252 17.85 -6.64 18.89
CA PHE A 252 17.66 -7.26 20.18
C PHE A 252 18.64 -6.56 21.09
N ASP A 253 18.11 -5.83 22.04
CA ASP A 253 18.93 -5.15 23.03
C ASP A 253 18.67 -5.76 24.38
N ASP A 254 19.61 -5.53 25.29
CA ASP A 254 19.54 -6.01 26.66
C ASP A 254 19.37 -7.54 26.71
N MET A 255 20.12 -8.25 25.86
CA MET A 255 20.19 -9.72 25.92
C MET A 255 20.68 -10.12 27.30
N VAL A 256 19.77 -10.73 28.06
CA VAL A 256 20.06 -11.22 29.41
C VAL A 256 20.56 -12.64 29.28
N TYR A 257 21.73 -12.88 29.85
CA TYR A 257 22.31 -14.20 29.94
C TYR A 257 21.45 -15.13 30.81
N ASP A 258 21.33 -16.39 30.39
CA ASP A 258 20.62 -17.44 31.12
C ASP A 258 21.62 -18.24 31.99
N SER A 259 21.55 -18.04 33.30
CA SER A 259 22.44 -18.61 34.33
C SER A 259 22.33 -20.12 34.52
N THR A 260 21.54 -20.81 33.70
CA THR A 260 21.50 -22.27 33.65
C THR A 260 22.61 -22.87 32.77
N THR A 261 23.42 -22.00 32.15
CA THR A 261 24.53 -22.42 31.30
C THR A 261 25.72 -22.87 32.16
N ASN A 262 25.80 -24.17 32.43
CA ASN A 262 26.85 -24.78 33.26
C ASN A 262 28.17 -24.90 32.46
N SER A 263 29.03 -23.89 32.52
CA SER A 263 30.34 -23.88 31.85
C SER A 263 31.38 -23.10 32.65
N ASP A 264 32.43 -23.77 33.13
CA ASP A 264 33.55 -23.14 33.84
C ASP A 264 34.23 -22.04 33.00
N LEU A 265 34.17 -22.15 31.67
CA LEU A 265 34.63 -21.14 30.73
C LEU A 265 33.77 -19.86 30.76
N PHE A 266 32.48 -20.02 31.01
CA PHE A 266 31.55 -18.90 31.00
C PHE A 266 31.73 -18.03 32.24
N ASP A 267 31.85 -18.65 33.43
CA ASP A 267 32.12 -17.92 34.68
C ASP A 267 33.41 -17.10 34.56
N LEU A 268 34.41 -17.67 33.90
CA LEU A 268 35.67 -17.02 33.58
C LEU A 268 35.51 -15.79 32.65
N LEU A 269 34.65 -15.86 31.62
CA LEU A 269 34.37 -14.73 30.72
C LEU A 269 33.56 -13.62 31.41
N ILE A 270 32.65 -13.97 32.32
CA ILE A 270 31.91 -13.03 33.17
C ILE A 270 32.86 -12.30 34.13
N ASP A 271 33.68 -13.04 34.86
CA ASP A 271 34.61 -12.50 35.85
C ASP A 271 35.63 -11.57 35.20
N ALA A 272 36.03 -11.86 33.95
CA ALA A 272 36.90 -11.01 33.15
C ALA A 272 36.19 -9.79 32.53
N SER A 273 34.86 -9.70 32.58
CA SER A 273 34.05 -8.68 31.89
C SER A 273 34.22 -8.67 30.36
N GLU A 274 34.51 -9.82 29.75
CA GLU A 274 34.86 -9.96 28.32
C GLU A 274 33.70 -10.57 27.50
N LEU A 275 32.46 -10.45 28.00
CA LEU A 275 31.27 -10.94 27.28
C LEU A 275 30.87 -10.09 26.07
N ALA A 276 31.30 -8.83 26.00
CA ALA A 276 30.81 -7.89 24.98
C ALA A 276 31.04 -8.38 23.52
N PRO A 277 32.21 -8.94 23.15
CA PRO A 277 32.42 -9.51 21.82
C PRO A 277 31.49 -10.71 21.51
N VAL A 278 31.23 -11.55 22.52
CA VAL A 278 30.33 -12.71 22.40
C VAL A 278 28.89 -12.23 22.22
N GLN A 279 28.45 -11.29 23.06
CA GLN A 279 27.13 -10.67 22.95
C GLN A 279 26.93 -10.02 21.58
N SER A 280 27.92 -9.27 21.08
CA SER A 280 27.88 -8.63 19.76
C SER A 280 27.73 -9.66 18.62
N TYR A 281 28.34 -10.84 18.74
CA TYR A 281 28.13 -11.93 17.79
C TYR A 281 26.68 -12.41 17.80
N PHE A 282 26.10 -12.66 18.99
CA PHE A 282 24.71 -13.08 19.11
C PHE A 282 23.72 -12.02 18.60
N GLU A 283 23.96 -10.74 18.87
CA GLU A 283 23.15 -9.63 18.34
C GLU A 283 23.21 -9.59 16.81
N SER A 284 24.36 -9.96 16.22
CA SER A 284 24.52 -9.98 14.77
C SER A 284 23.75 -11.12 14.08
N LEU A 285 23.50 -12.25 14.77
CA LEU A 285 22.75 -13.39 14.21
C LEU A 285 21.30 -13.05 13.90
N ILE A 286 20.74 -12.13 14.66
CA ILE A 286 19.32 -11.81 14.73
C ILE A 286 18.99 -10.42 14.20
N LYS A 287 20.02 -9.60 13.95
CA LYS A 287 19.87 -8.32 13.29
C LYS A 287 19.38 -8.54 11.86
N TYR A 288 18.18 -8.06 11.58
CA TYR A 288 17.55 -8.18 10.26
C TYR A 288 17.11 -6.81 9.76
N ASP A 289 17.76 -6.31 8.71
CA ASP A 289 17.31 -5.13 7.98
C ASP A 289 16.09 -5.51 7.11
N TYR A 290 14.91 -5.16 7.61
CA TYR A 290 13.66 -5.34 6.87
C TYR A 290 13.36 -4.13 5.97
N GLY A 291 14.00 -2.98 6.20
CA GLY A 291 13.73 -1.73 5.50
C GLY A 291 13.93 -1.89 4.00
N LYS A 292 15.06 -2.48 3.59
CA LYS A 292 15.33 -2.75 2.17
C LYS A 292 14.27 -3.66 1.53
N LYS A 293 13.80 -4.68 2.26
CA LYS A 293 12.78 -5.62 1.76
C LYS A 293 11.41 -4.97 1.62
N ILE A 294 11.05 -4.10 2.56
CA ILE A 294 9.85 -3.28 2.46
C ILE A 294 9.95 -2.34 1.25
N ASP A 295 11.08 -1.67 1.03
CA ASP A 295 11.26 -0.77 -0.10
C ASP A 295 11.16 -1.50 -1.45
N GLU A 296 11.84 -2.65 -1.57
CA GLU A 296 11.72 -3.53 -2.74
C GLU A 296 10.25 -3.96 -2.96
N GLY A 297 9.53 -4.27 -1.88
CA GLY A 297 8.12 -4.63 -1.93
C GLY A 297 7.21 -3.48 -2.38
N ILE A 298 7.45 -2.26 -1.88
CA ILE A 298 6.69 -1.06 -2.26
C ILE A 298 6.87 -0.77 -3.76
N VAL A 299 8.11 -0.85 -4.27
CA VAL A 299 8.39 -0.63 -5.69
C VAL A 299 7.62 -1.62 -6.55
N LYS A 300 7.73 -2.93 -6.26
CA LYS A 300 7.02 -3.97 -7.00
C LYS A 300 5.51 -3.84 -6.92
N ALA A 301 4.98 -3.51 -5.73
CA ALA A 301 3.55 -3.29 -5.55
C ALA A 301 3.06 -2.10 -6.39
N ASN A 302 3.80 -1.00 -6.41
CA ASN A 302 3.47 0.17 -7.21
C ASN A 302 3.59 -0.09 -8.72
N GLU A 303 4.55 -0.90 -9.17
CA GLU A 303 4.62 -1.35 -10.56
C GLU A 303 3.37 -2.15 -10.95
N ALA A 304 3.02 -3.17 -10.15
CA ALA A 304 1.84 -4.00 -10.39
C ALA A 304 0.53 -3.21 -10.36
N LEU A 305 0.41 -2.22 -9.47
CA LEU A 305 -0.78 -1.38 -9.34
C LEU A 305 -0.99 -0.41 -10.51
N ASN A 306 0.01 -0.18 -11.36
CA ASN A 306 -0.09 0.72 -12.52
C ASN A 306 -0.50 0.00 -13.83
N GLU A 307 -0.56 -1.33 -13.84
CA GLU A 307 -0.76 -2.12 -15.06
C GLU A 307 -2.14 -2.82 -15.15
N VAL A 308 -3.07 -2.52 -14.23
CA VAL A 308 -4.36 -3.22 -14.18
C VAL A 308 -5.37 -2.57 -15.13
N SER A 309 -5.63 -3.24 -16.25
CA SER A 309 -6.67 -2.87 -17.21
C SER A 309 -7.48 -4.08 -17.66
N GLN A 310 -8.80 -3.92 -17.78
CA GLN A 310 -9.70 -4.93 -18.36
C GLN A 310 -10.81 -4.25 -19.15
N GLY A 311 -10.81 -4.46 -20.47
CA GLY A 311 -11.73 -3.74 -21.37
C GLY A 311 -11.46 -2.23 -21.30
N ASP A 312 -12.52 -1.45 -21.06
CA ASP A 312 -12.43 0.02 -20.95
C ASP A 312 -12.11 0.52 -19.53
N LEU A 313 -12.01 -0.40 -18.55
CA LEU A 313 -11.68 -0.08 -17.17
C LEU A 313 -10.15 -0.06 -16.98
N ASN A 314 -9.62 1.08 -16.53
CA ASN A 314 -8.24 1.16 -16.01
C ASN A 314 -8.26 1.44 -14.52
N VAL A 315 -7.52 0.62 -13.78
CA VAL A 315 -7.31 0.79 -12.36
C VAL A 315 -5.84 1.14 -12.14
N SER A 316 -5.60 2.25 -11.45
CA SER A 316 -4.27 2.68 -11.04
C SER A 316 -4.23 2.80 -9.52
N GLY A 317 -3.15 2.34 -8.92
CA GLY A 317 -2.96 2.43 -7.48
C GLY A 317 -1.57 2.95 -7.13
N HIS A 318 -1.47 3.52 -5.94
CA HIS A 318 -0.21 3.91 -5.36
C HIS A 318 -0.20 3.62 -3.88
N LEU A 319 0.70 2.75 -3.46
CA LEU A 319 1.03 2.49 -2.07
C LEU A 319 1.86 3.67 -1.53
N GLU A 320 1.30 4.38 -0.55
CA GLU A 320 1.89 5.59 0.02
C GLU A 320 2.74 5.28 1.26
N SER A 321 2.34 4.30 2.07
CA SER A 321 3.06 3.99 3.30
C SER A 321 3.05 2.51 3.68
N ALA A 322 4.12 2.09 4.36
CA ALA A 322 4.28 0.81 5.00
C ALA A 322 4.82 1.04 6.41
N THR A 323 4.03 0.70 7.42
CA THR A 323 4.39 0.88 8.83
C THR A 323 4.38 -0.47 9.54
N ILE A 324 5.14 -0.60 10.62
CA ILE A 324 5.13 -1.82 11.45
C ILE A 324 4.22 -1.58 12.64
N GLU A 325 3.29 -2.49 12.88
CA GLU A 325 2.37 -2.44 14.01
C GLU A 325 2.96 -3.15 15.23
N ASP A 326 3.35 -4.41 15.07
CA ASP A 326 3.87 -5.26 16.14
C ASP A 326 4.77 -6.39 15.63
N ILE A 327 5.42 -7.05 16.59
CA ILE A 327 6.23 -8.25 16.38
C ILE A 327 5.64 -9.39 17.19
N ILE A 328 5.48 -10.54 16.57
CA ILE A 328 5.06 -11.78 17.22
C ILE A 328 6.20 -12.79 17.10
N VAL A 329 6.63 -13.32 18.25
CA VAL A 329 7.59 -14.42 18.31
C VAL A 329 6.85 -15.75 18.34
N ASN A 330 7.06 -16.56 17.31
CA ASN A 330 6.49 -17.89 17.15
C ASN A 330 7.55 -18.97 17.43
N GLU A 331 7.15 -20.23 17.44
CA GLU A 331 8.07 -21.34 17.76
C GLU A 331 9.23 -21.51 16.76
N LYS A 332 9.05 -21.06 15.52
CA LYS A 332 10.02 -21.27 14.42
C LYS A 332 10.39 -20.00 13.66
N ASP A 333 9.73 -18.89 13.96
CA ASP A 333 9.82 -17.66 13.18
C ASP A 333 9.45 -16.43 14.03
N ILE A 334 9.73 -15.28 13.43
CA ILE A 334 9.30 -13.97 13.90
C ILE A 334 8.39 -13.39 12.84
N THR A 335 7.16 -13.06 13.22
CA THR A 335 6.23 -12.35 12.37
C THR A 335 6.28 -10.86 12.68
N ILE A 336 6.55 -10.04 11.67
CA ILE A 336 6.44 -8.58 11.74
C ILE A 336 5.16 -8.19 11.01
N ASN A 337 4.16 -7.68 11.72
CA ASN A 337 2.94 -7.23 11.06
C ASN A 337 3.15 -5.83 10.50
N THR A 338 2.93 -5.71 9.20
CA THR A 338 3.00 -4.42 8.50
C THR A 338 1.62 -3.93 8.13
N HIS A 339 1.37 -2.65 8.38
CA HIS A 339 0.20 -1.94 7.91
C HIS A 339 0.56 -1.13 6.67
N LEU A 340 -0.11 -1.44 5.57
CA LEU A 340 0.11 -0.84 4.26
C LEU A 340 -1.10 0.02 3.92
N SER A 341 -0.85 1.24 3.45
CA SER A 341 -1.91 2.16 3.03
C SER A 341 -1.55 2.92 1.77
N GLY A 342 -2.56 3.22 0.97
CA GLY A 342 -2.39 3.94 -0.28
C GLY A 342 -3.69 4.40 -0.91
N ILE A 343 -3.55 4.89 -2.13
CA ILE A 343 -4.65 5.42 -2.95
C ILE A 343 -4.93 4.52 -4.14
N LEU A 344 -6.20 4.41 -4.49
CA LEU A 344 -6.67 3.71 -5.67
C LEU A 344 -7.53 4.66 -6.50
N ASP A 345 -7.35 4.63 -7.80
CA ASP A 345 -8.14 5.36 -8.76
C ASP A 345 -8.57 4.42 -9.88
N ALA A 346 -9.84 4.48 -10.25
CA ALA A 346 -10.40 3.66 -11.31
C ALA A 346 -11.17 4.57 -12.26
N ASN A 347 -10.87 4.45 -13.54
CA ASN A 347 -11.58 5.16 -14.59
C ASN A 347 -12.09 4.16 -15.63
N ALA A 348 -13.24 4.49 -16.19
CA ALA A 348 -13.77 3.81 -17.36
C ALA A 348 -14.14 4.88 -18.39
N GLY A 349 -13.69 4.71 -19.61
CA GLY A 349 -14.09 5.55 -20.73
C GLY A 349 -15.47 5.12 -21.25
N LEU A 350 -16.35 6.09 -21.50
CA LEU A 350 -17.57 5.91 -22.29
C LEU A 350 -17.59 6.93 -23.43
#